data_AF-A0A0P9C088-F1
#
_entry.id   AF-A0A0P9C088-F1
#
_cell.length_a   1.000
_cell.length_b   1.000
_cell.length_c   1.000
_cell.angle_alpha   90.00
_cell.angle_beta   90.00
_cell.angle_gamma   90.00
#
_symmetry.space_group_name_H-M   'P 1'
#
loop_
_entity.id
_entity.type
_entity.pdbx_description
1 polymer ?
#
loop_
_entity_poly.entity_id
_entity_poly.type
_entity_poly.pdbx_seq_one_letter_code
_entity_poly.pdbx_strand_id
1 'polypeptide(L)'
;MTKGTVINERFLLTKAQDMSDDPNAIEVTMVDSTGSYEFLVDMVLKHPEYQAGYENDIALLRLSSPLPSTVKPICLIINPEYKKKMADLKYSFIINENNNALRKEVGRLTSDQCATRIGKPIDQNQFCVTIPLGTKYGSPGDVIGLDLNDAGKHMFVITGFASYSSNGITIVTDVVKHTEWIAESSRKY
;
A
#
# COMPACT_ATOMS: atom_id res chain seq x y z
N MET A 1 9.69 -9.84 7.17
CA MET A 1 9.82 -8.39 6.88
C MET A 1 8.84 -8.02 5.78
N THR A 2 8.09 -6.94 5.96
CA THR A 2 7.17 -6.38 4.96
C THR A 2 7.42 -4.87 4.84
N LYS A 3 6.89 -4.25 3.79
CA LYS A 3 6.97 -2.81 3.58
C LYS A 3 5.65 -2.14 3.95
N GLY A 4 5.70 -0.83 4.10
CA GLY A 4 4.54 0.00 4.37
C GLY A 4 4.78 1.42 3.87
N THR A 5 3.77 2.27 4.03
CA THR A 5 3.83 3.67 3.62
C THR A 5 3.28 4.59 4.69
N VAL A 6 3.85 5.78 4.80
CA VAL A 6 3.40 6.81 5.73
C VAL A 6 2.17 7.49 5.16
N ILE A 7 1.07 7.54 5.92
CA ILE A 7 -0.19 8.19 5.49
C ILE A 7 -0.49 9.49 6.25
N ASN A 8 0.13 9.70 7.42
CA ASN A 8 0.17 10.98 8.12
C ASN A 8 1.39 11.03 9.08
N GLU A 9 1.44 12.03 9.97
CA GLU A 9 2.57 12.24 10.90
C GLU A 9 2.85 11.08 11.88
N ARG A 10 1.92 10.16 12.10
CA ARG A 10 2.09 9.05 13.08
C ARG A 10 1.66 7.69 12.55
N PHE A 11 0.92 7.63 11.45
CA PHE A 11 0.35 6.39 10.95
C PHE A 11 1.06 5.90 9.69
N LEU A 12 1.36 4.61 9.71
CA LEU A 12 1.78 3.84 8.55
C LEU A 12 0.66 2.89 8.14
N LEU A 13 0.57 2.66 6.83
CA LEU A 13 -0.30 1.66 6.22
C LEU A 13 0.55 0.50 5.71
N THR A 14 0.12 -0.73 5.99
CA THR A 14 0.81 -1.96 5.58
C THR A 14 -0.19 -3.13 5.51
N LYS A 15 0.31 -4.35 5.25
CA LYS A 15 -0.49 -5.59 5.27
C LYS A 15 -0.73 -6.08 6.70
N ALA A 16 -1.88 -6.72 6.93
CA ALA A 16 -2.24 -7.33 8.21
C ALA A 16 -1.64 -8.74 8.38
N GLN A 17 -1.49 -9.45 7.27
CA GLN A 17 -0.92 -10.77 7.21
C GLN A 17 0.49 -10.77 7.80
N ASP A 18 0.80 -11.75 8.63
CA ASP A 18 2.08 -11.91 9.34
C ASP A 18 2.42 -10.76 10.31
N MET A 19 1.50 -9.82 10.55
CA MET A 19 1.69 -8.74 11.52
C MET A 19 1.39 -9.20 12.94
N SER A 20 2.27 -8.88 13.89
CA SER A 20 2.02 -9.10 15.32
C SER A 20 0.89 -8.21 15.82
N ASP A 21 0.11 -8.69 16.79
CA ASP A 21 -0.85 -7.85 17.52
C ASP A 21 -0.18 -7.10 18.68
N ASP A 22 1.01 -7.52 19.11
CA ASP A 22 1.83 -6.83 20.11
C ASP A 22 2.69 -5.74 19.43
N PRO A 23 2.45 -4.44 19.71
CA PRO A 23 3.25 -3.34 19.17
C PRO A 23 4.75 -3.44 19.51
N ASN A 24 5.10 -4.01 20.67
CA ASN A 24 6.49 -4.13 21.11
C ASN A 24 7.29 -5.16 20.30
N ALA A 25 6.60 -6.05 19.57
CA ALA A 25 7.21 -7.02 18.67
C ALA A 25 7.44 -6.45 17.26
N ILE A 26 7.07 -5.18 17.01
CA ILE A 26 7.19 -4.55 15.69
C ILE A 26 8.26 -3.48 15.74
N GLU A 27 9.23 -3.63 14.84
CA GLU A 27 10.27 -2.65 14.59
C GLU A 27 10.00 -1.97 13.24
N VAL A 28 9.92 -0.64 13.23
CA VAL A 28 9.76 0.14 12.00
C VAL A 28 11.07 0.83 11.68
N THR A 29 11.69 0.42 10.59
CA THR A 29 12.91 1.06 10.07
C THR A 29 12.60 1.82 8.78
N MET A 30 12.90 3.12 8.75
CA MET A 30 12.91 3.92 7.53
C MET A 30 14.35 4.12 7.06
N VAL A 31 14.58 4.08 5.75
CA VAL A 31 15.91 4.24 5.17
C VAL A 31 15.86 5.31 4.09
N ASP A 32 16.79 6.26 4.16
CA ASP A 32 17.02 7.27 3.12
C ASP A 32 18.50 7.38 2.75
N SER A 33 18.89 8.43 2.02
CA SER A 33 20.27 8.66 1.61
C SER A 33 21.22 9.03 2.75
N THR A 34 20.69 9.39 3.92
CA THR A 34 21.44 9.85 5.08
C THR A 34 21.59 8.78 6.16
N GLY A 35 20.72 7.77 6.19
CA GLY A 35 20.85 6.61 7.07
C GLY A 35 19.57 5.82 7.27
N SER A 36 19.55 5.01 8.34
CA SER A 36 18.36 4.33 8.82
C SER A 36 17.85 4.95 10.12
N TYR A 37 16.53 5.02 10.26
CA TYR A 37 15.83 5.57 11.41
C TYR A 37 14.87 4.53 11.95
N GLU A 38 14.97 4.25 13.24
CA GLU A 38 14.10 3.32 13.95
C GLU A 38 12.97 4.08 14.65
N PHE A 39 11.76 3.53 14.54
CA PHE A 39 10.57 4.06 15.19
C PHE A 39 9.87 2.96 15.97
N LEU A 40 9.47 3.29 17.19
CA LEU A 40 8.65 2.43 18.01
C LEU A 40 7.18 2.53 17.61
N VAL A 41 6.47 1.41 17.71
CA VAL A 41 5.03 1.30 17.47
C VAL A 41 4.34 1.22 18.83
N ASP A 42 3.29 2.01 19.04
CA ASP A 42 2.46 1.93 20.25
C ASP A 42 1.07 1.33 20.01
N MET A 43 0.70 1.13 18.74
CA MET A 43 -0.60 0.57 18.37
C MET A 43 -0.54 -0.13 17.01
N VAL A 44 -1.19 -1.29 16.96
CA VAL A 44 -1.48 -2.05 15.73
C VAL A 44 -2.99 -2.12 15.56
N LEU A 45 -3.48 -1.72 14.40
CA LEU A 45 -4.89 -1.80 14.03
C LEU A 45 -5.03 -2.58 12.73
N LYS A 46 -5.30 -3.88 12.85
CA LYS A 46 -5.72 -4.70 11.70
C LYS A 46 -7.16 -4.36 11.32
N HIS A 47 -7.50 -4.49 10.05
CA HIS A 47 -8.89 -4.38 9.62
C HIS A 47 -9.76 -5.40 10.40
N PRO A 48 -10.93 -5.00 10.95
CA PRO A 48 -11.73 -5.88 11.80
C PRO A 48 -12.26 -7.12 11.06
N GLU A 49 -12.43 -7.01 9.75
CA GLU A 49 -12.86 -8.10 8.87
C GLU A 49 -11.70 -8.80 8.16
N TYR A 50 -10.46 -8.61 8.63
CA TYR A 50 -9.31 -9.34 8.09
C TYR A 50 -9.45 -10.84 8.31
N GLN A 51 -9.20 -11.63 7.26
CA GLN A 51 -9.11 -13.08 7.35
C GLN A 51 -7.76 -13.59 6.85
N ALA A 52 -7.32 -14.73 7.38
CA ALA A 52 -6.06 -15.37 6.99
C ALA A 52 -5.97 -15.72 5.49
N GLY A 53 -7.10 -15.71 4.77
CA GLY A 53 -7.17 -15.87 3.32
C GLY A 53 -6.78 -14.65 2.49
N TYR A 54 -6.14 -13.63 3.10
CA TYR A 54 -5.77 -12.33 2.51
C TYR A 54 -6.95 -11.37 2.23
N GLU A 55 -8.14 -11.71 2.71
CA GLU A 55 -9.30 -10.83 2.67
C GLU A 55 -9.07 -9.67 3.63
N ASN A 56 -9.29 -8.44 3.17
CA ASN A 56 -9.02 -7.22 3.94
C ASN A 56 -7.61 -7.21 4.56
N ASP A 57 -6.60 -7.69 3.82
CA ASP A 57 -5.20 -7.75 4.26
C ASP A 57 -4.57 -6.34 4.34
N ILE A 58 -4.99 -5.59 5.36
CA ILE A 58 -4.61 -4.20 5.60
C ILE A 58 -4.56 -3.90 7.11
N ALA A 59 -3.52 -3.19 7.53
CA ALA A 59 -3.32 -2.77 8.89
C ALA A 59 -2.73 -1.35 8.95
N LEU A 60 -3.05 -0.66 10.03
CA LEU A 60 -2.42 0.59 10.43
C LEU A 60 -1.48 0.34 11.59
N LEU A 61 -0.31 0.96 11.53
CA LEU A 61 0.62 1.06 12.64
C LEU A 61 0.67 2.51 13.10
N ARG A 62 0.53 2.76 14.40
CA ARG A 62 0.75 4.08 14.98
C ARG A 62 2.11 4.11 15.66
N LEU A 63 2.91 5.10 15.29
CA LEU A 63 4.20 5.35 15.91
C LEU A 63 4.01 6.02 17.26
N SER A 64 4.84 5.65 18.24
CA SER A 64 4.85 6.27 19.57
C SER A 64 5.20 7.76 19.52
N SER A 65 5.98 8.18 18.52
CA SER A 65 6.40 9.56 18.29
C SER A 65 6.08 10.00 16.86
N PRO A 66 5.74 11.29 16.64
CA PRO A 66 5.56 11.82 15.29
C PRO A 66 6.81 11.70 14.44
N LEU A 67 6.60 11.52 13.14
CA LEU A 67 7.64 11.59 12.13
C LEU A 67 8.17 13.02 11.99
N PRO A 68 9.46 13.18 11.61
CA PRO A 68 10.00 14.49 11.24
C PRO A 68 9.18 15.13 10.13
N SER A 69 9.08 16.47 10.14
CA SER A 69 8.35 17.24 9.12
C SER A 69 8.93 17.13 7.70
N THR A 70 10.14 16.59 7.57
CA THR A 70 10.78 16.27 6.29
C THR A 70 10.18 15.04 5.62
N VAL A 71 9.54 14.15 6.37
CA VAL A 71 8.84 12.97 5.84
C VAL A 71 7.48 13.41 5.30
N LYS A 72 7.26 13.17 4.00
CA LYS A 72 6.00 13.52 3.34
C LYS A 72 5.10 12.29 3.25
N PRO A 73 3.89 12.32 3.84
CA PRO A 73 2.92 11.26 3.69
C PRO A 73 2.45 11.09 2.24
N ILE A 74 2.07 9.87 1.88
CA ILE A 74 1.44 9.57 0.59
C ILE A 74 -0.02 10.06 0.57
N CYS A 75 -0.53 10.39 -0.61
CA CYS A 75 -1.90 10.86 -0.76
C CYS A 75 -2.91 9.70 -0.82
N LEU A 76 -3.92 9.74 0.05
CA LEU A 76 -5.08 8.84 0.03
C LEU A 76 -6.22 9.42 -0.82
N ILE A 77 -6.98 8.56 -1.48
CA ILE A 77 -8.12 8.94 -2.32
C ILE A 77 -9.40 8.84 -1.50
N ILE A 78 -9.81 9.97 -0.92
CA ILE A 78 -11.01 10.05 -0.07
C ILE A 78 -12.23 10.52 -0.89
N ASN A 79 -12.04 11.43 -1.84
CA ASN A 79 -13.14 12.00 -2.62
C ASN A 79 -13.50 11.10 -3.84
N PRO A 80 -14.77 10.63 -3.94
CA PRO A 80 -15.27 9.81 -5.06
C PRO A 80 -15.06 10.42 -6.45
N GLU A 81 -15.02 11.75 -6.58
CA GLU A 81 -14.81 12.41 -7.87
C GLU A 81 -13.45 12.06 -8.49
N TYR A 82 -12.42 11.88 -7.66
CA TYR A 82 -11.11 11.44 -8.16
C TYR A 82 -11.17 10.01 -8.68
N LYS A 83 -12.05 9.13 -8.16
CA LYS A 83 -12.17 7.74 -8.66
C LYS A 83 -12.51 7.71 -10.15
N LYS A 84 -13.29 8.68 -10.65
CA LYS A 84 -13.60 8.80 -12.08
C LYS A 84 -12.38 9.21 -12.91
N LYS A 85 -11.52 10.08 -12.37
CA LYS A 85 -10.27 10.53 -13.03
C LYS A 85 -9.22 9.40 -13.16
N MET A 86 -9.43 8.25 -12.51
CA MET A 86 -8.46 7.14 -12.46
C MET A 86 -8.65 6.08 -13.53
N ALA A 87 -9.80 6.07 -14.22
CA ALA A 87 -10.16 4.98 -15.13
C ALA A 87 -9.11 4.74 -16.22
N ASP A 88 -8.50 5.81 -16.73
CA ASP A 88 -7.54 5.76 -17.84
C ASP A 88 -6.07 5.88 -17.39
N LEU A 89 -5.82 5.89 -16.09
CA LEU A 89 -4.47 6.07 -15.56
C LEU A 89 -3.73 4.75 -15.42
N LYS A 90 -2.42 4.82 -15.65
CA LYS A 90 -1.53 3.67 -15.50
C LYS A 90 -1.09 3.49 -14.06
N TYR A 91 -1.22 2.26 -13.58
CA TYR A 91 -0.75 1.87 -12.27
C TYR A 91 0.77 1.79 -12.29
N SER A 92 1.40 2.27 -11.22
CA SER A 92 2.85 2.18 -11.06
C SER A 92 3.23 1.76 -9.66
N PHE A 93 4.22 0.88 -9.54
CA PHE A 93 4.90 0.64 -8.26
C PHE A 93 5.91 1.75 -7.98
N ILE A 94 6.01 2.17 -6.72
CA ILE A 94 7.15 2.96 -6.23
C ILE A 94 8.24 1.98 -5.79
N ILE A 95 9.43 2.12 -6.37
CA ILE A 95 10.61 1.38 -5.93
C ILE A 95 11.79 2.30 -5.66
N ASN A 96 12.67 1.84 -4.77
CA ASN A 96 13.95 2.49 -4.53
C ASN A 96 15.03 1.75 -5.32
N GLU A 97 15.60 2.42 -6.32
CA GLU A 97 16.77 1.95 -7.07
C GLU A 97 17.87 3.00 -6.94
N ASN A 98 19.05 2.62 -6.46
CA ASN A 98 20.21 3.51 -6.29
C ASN A 98 19.88 4.81 -5.51
N ASN A 99 19.17 4.68 -4.38
CA ASN A 99 18.70 5.79 -3.54
C ASN A 99 17.72 6.76 -4.24
N ASN A 100 17.16 6.38 -5.41
CA ASN A 100 16.15 7.16 -6.10
C ASN A 100 14.80 6.43 -6.10
N ALA A 101 13.74 7.16 -5.78
CA ALA A 101 12.38 6.68 -5.95
C ALA A 101 12.01 6.71 -7.45
N LEU A 102 11.76 5.53 -8.02
CA LEU A 102 11.33 5.37 -9.41
C LEU A 102 9.92 4.80 -9.47
N ARG A 103 9.21 5.20 -10.52
CA ARG A 103 7.89 4.66 -10.85
C ARG A 103 8.05 3.63 -11.95
N LYS A 104 7.53 2.42 -11.73
CA LYS A 104 7.50 1.37 -12.75
C LYS A 104 6.04 1.06 -13.09
N GLU A 105 5.64 1.45 -14.30
CA GLU A 105 4.31 1.20 -14.82
C GLU A 105 4.04 -0.31 -14.91
N VAL A 106 2.81 -0.71 -14.58
CA VAL A 106 2.33 -2.10 -14.64
C VAL A 106 0.93 -2.17 -15.24
N GLY A 107 0.62 -3.31 -15.86
CA GLY A 107 -0.71 -3.59 -16.42
C GLY A 107 -1.65 -4.11 -15.35
N ARG A 108 -2.80 -3.45 -15.16
CA ARG A 108 -3.91 -3.96 -14.35
C ARG A 108 -4.72 -4.99 -15.13
N LEU A 109 -5.05 -6.11 -14.49
CA LEU A 109 -5.92 -7.14 -15.05
C LEU A 109 -7.37 -6.93 -14.62
N THR A 110 -8.30 -7.38 -15.46
CA THR A 110 -9.70 -7.53 -15.02
C THR A 110 -9.81 -8.67 -14.01
N SER A 111 -10.89 -8.69 -13.22
CA SER A 111 -11.13 -9.74 -12.22
C SER A 111 -11.16 -11.14 -12.86
N ASP A 112 -11.79 -11.28 -14.03
CA ASP A 112 -11.87 -12.55 -14.76
C ASP A 112 -10.51 -13.01 -15.29
N GLN A 113 -9.72 -12.10 -15.85
CA GLN A 113 -8.36 -12.38 -16.30
C GLN A 113 -7.48 -12.79 -15.13
N CYS A 114 -7.61 -12.12 -13.98
CA CYS A 114 -6.86 -12.50 -12.80
C CYS A 114 -7.28 -13.89 -12.30
N ALA A 115 -8.58 -14.11 -12.09
CA ALA A 115 -9.11 -15.37 -11.57
C ALA A 115 -8.71 -16.57 -12.44
N THR A 116 -8.75 -16.39 -13.76
CA THR A 116 -8.30 -17.40 -14.73
C THR A 116 -6.81 -17.73 -14.55
N ARG A 117 -5.95 -16.71 -14.37
CA ARG A 117 -4.49 -16.91 -14.25
C ARG A 117 -4.07 -17.48 -12.90
N ILE A 118 -4.75 -17.10 -11.82
CA ILE A 118 -4.44 -17.60 -10.47
C ILE A 118 -5.17 -18.90 -10.13
N GLY A 119 -6.15 -19.31 -10.95
CA GLY A 119 -6.92 -20.55 -10.76
C GLY A 119 -7.95 -20.50 -9.63
N LYS A 120 -8.29 -19.30 -9.13
CA LYS A 120 -9.28 -19.09 -8.06
C LYS A 120 -9.94 -17.71 -8.17
N PRO A 121 -11.14 -17.51 -7.63
CA PRO A 121 -11.74 -16.17 -7.52
C PRO A 121 -10.83 -15.21 -6.74
N ILE A 122 -10.90 -13.92 -7.08
CA ILE A 122 -10.27 -12.85 -6.31
C ILE A 122 -11.31 -12.17 -5.41
N ASP A 123 -10.86 -11.71 -4.25
CA ASP A 123 -11.72 -10.93 -3.36
C ASP A 123 -12.04 -9.55 -3.97
N GLN A 124 -13.20 -8.98 -3.62
CA GLN A 124 -13.66 -7.68 -4.14
C GLN A 124 -12.81 -6.49 -3.67
N ASN A 125 -12.04 -6.66 -2.59
CA ASN A 125 -11.09 -5.69 -2.06
C ASN A 125 -9.67 -5.97 -2.55
N GLN A 126 -9.52 -6.76 -3.60
CA GLN A 126 -8.27 -7.04 -4.27
C GLN A 126 -8.35 -6.72 -5.76
N PHE A 127 -7.19 -6.43 -6.36
CA PHE A 127 -7.03 -6.43 -7.81
C PHE A 127 -5.65 -6.99 -8.17
N CYS A 128 -5.44 -7.22 -9.46
CA CYS A 128 -4.22 -7.89 -9.91
C CYS A 128 -3.47 -7.05 -10.93
N VAL A 129 -2.16 -7.17 -10.88
CA VAL A 129 -1.25 -6.55 -11.84
C VAL A 129 -0.25 -7.56 -12.37
N THR A 130 0.14 -7.37 -13.62
CA THR A 130 1.23 -8.15 -14.23
C THR A 130 2.55 -7.47 -13.95
N ILE A 131 3.51 -8.23 -13.41
CA ILE A 131 4.89 -7.80 -13.28
C ILE A 131 5.77 -8.54 -14.30
N PRO A 132 6.67 -7.83 -15.01
CA PRO A 132 7.64 -8.50 -15.87
C PRO A 132 8.51 -9.48 -15.09
N LEU A 133 8.86 -10.60 -15.71
CA LEU A 133 9.74 -11.62 -15.10
C LEU A 133 11.12 -11.02 -14.77
N GLY A 134 11.68 -11.44 -13.64
CA GLY A 134 13.01 -10.99 -13.19
C GLY A 134 13.05 -9.59 -12.59
N THR A 135 11.89 -8.98 -12.33
CA THR A 135 11.81 -7.67 -11.66
C THR A 135 11.94 -7.80 -10.13
N LYS A 136 12.39 -6.72 -9.49
CA LYS A 136 12.59 -6.64 -8.02
C LYS A 136 11.41 -6.01 -7.27
N TYR A 137 10.31 -5.72 -7.97
CA TYR A 137 9.14 -5.02 -7.44
C TYR A 137 7.89 -5.92 -7.45
N GLY A 138 6.89 -5.54 -6.68
CA GLY A 138 5.73 -6.40 -6.40
C GLY A 138 5.96 -7.33 -5.21
N SER A 139 6.96 -7.02 -4.36
CA SER A 139 7.17 -7.69 -3.09
C SER A 139 6.11 -7.27 -2.06
N PRO A 140 5.77 -8.12 -1.08
CA PRO A 140 4.73 -7.80 -0.09
C PRO A 140 4.96 -6.45 0.62
N GLY A 141 3.96 -5.58 0.55
CA GLY A 141 3.97 -4.20 1.05
C GLY A 141 4.48 -3.15 0.05
N ASP A 142 4.94 -3.53 -1.14
CA ASP A 142 5.31 -2.57 -2.20
C ASP A 142 4.10 -1.72 -2.58
N VAL A 143 4.27 -0.40 -2.54
CA VAL A 143 3.20 0.56 -2.80
C VAL A 143 2.93 0.65 -4.29
N ILE A 144 1.65 0.56 -4.66
CA ILE A 144 1.16 0.81 -6.01
C ILE A 144 0.16 1.96 -6.01
N GLY A 145 0.22 2.78 -7.05
CA GLY A 145 -0.57 3.99 -7.12
C GLY A 145 -0.67 4.56 -8.52
N LEU A 146 -1.21 5.77 -8.58
CA LEU A 146 -1.45 6.52 -9.80
C LEU A 146 -0.81 7.89 -9.70
N ASP A 147 -0.29 8.36 -10.83
CA ASP A 147 0.11 9.75 -10.99
C ASP A 147 -1.10 10.59 -11.39
N LEU A 148 -1.53 11.46 -10.49
CA LEU A 148 -2.57 12.44 -10.74
C LEU A 148 -1.95 13.80 -11.03
N ASN A 149 -2.51 14.46 -12.04
CA ASN A 149 -2.32 15.89 -12.25
C ASN A 149 -3.67 16.57 -12.03
N ASP A 150 -3.76 17.42 -11.02
CA ASP A 150 -4.96 18.18 -10.71
C ASP A 150 -4.62 19.67 -10.63
N ALA A 151 -5.15 20.46 -11.58
CA ALA A 151 -4.86 21.89 -11.71
C ALA A 151 -3.36 22.23 -11.71
N GLY A 152 -2.52 21.39 -12.34
CA GLY A 152 -1.05 21.57 -12.40
C GLY A 152 -0.30 21.04 -11.19
N LYS A 153 -0.99 20.52 -10.17
CA LYS A 153 -0.37 19.86 -9.02
C LYS A 153 -0.24 18.38 -9.30
N HIS A 154 1.01 17.92 -9.43
CA HIS A 154 1.34 16.51 -9.54
C HIS A 154 1.33 15.84 -8.17
N MET A 155 0.58 14.75 -8.03
CA MET A 155 0.45 13.98 -6.80
C MET A 155 0.49 12.49 -7.13
N PHE A 156 1.23 11.73 -6.34
CA PHE A 156 1.14 10.28 -6.39
C PHE A 156 0.15 9.82 -5.34
N VAL A 157 -0.93 9.16 -5.77
CA VAL A 157 -1.96 8.62 -4.89
C VAL A 157 -1.81 7.12 -4.78
N ILE A 158 -1.83 6.60 -3.55
CA ILE A 158 -1.83 5.16 -3.33
C ILE A 158 -3.19 4.58 -3.72
N THR A 159 -3.18 3.53 -4.51
CA THR A 159 -4.36 2.72 -4.84
C THR A 159 -4.29 1.33 -4.23
N GLY A 160 -3.10 0.87 -3.84
CA GLY A 160 -2.93 -0.39 -3.16
C GLY A 160 -1.52 -0.66 -2.68
N PHE A 161 -1.29 -1.86 -2.17
CA PHE A 161 0.03 -2.43 -1.98
C PHE A 161 0.03 -3.92 -2.35
N ALA A 162 1.15 -4.41 -2.84
CA ALA A 162 1.31 -5.82 -3.17
C ALA A 162 1.11 -6.68 -1.90
N SER A 163 0.20 -7.64 -1.95
CA SER A 163 -0.05 -8.57 -0.84
C SER A 163 0.73 -9.87 -1.04
N TYR A 164 0.43 -10.59 -2.12
CA TYR A 164 1.12 -11.83 -2.49
C TYR A 164 1.21 -11.97 -4.01
N SER A 165 1.99 -12.94 -4.50
CA SER A 165 2.12 -13.22 -5.93
C SER A 165 1.81 -14.69 -6.23
N SER A 166 1.23 -14.95 -7.40
CA SER A 166 0.89 -16.29 -7.89
C SER A 166 0.96 -16.31 -9.41
N ASN A 167 1.64 -17.31 -10.00
CA ASN A 167 1.76 -17.49 -11.46
C ASN A 167 2.22 -16.22 -12.23
N GLY A 168 3.19 -15.47 -11.67
CA GLY A 168 3.70 -14.24 -12.29
C GLY A 168 2.74 -13.04 -12.23
N ILE A 169 1.65 -13.16 -11.47
CA ILE A 169 0.69 -12.09 -11.16
C ILE A 169 0.90 -11.65 -9.72
N THR A 170 0.91 -10.34 -9.50
CA THR A 170 0.87 -9.77 -8.16
C THR A 170 -0.57 -9.41 -7.81
N ILE A 171 -1.04 -9.91 -6.68
CA ILE A 171 -2.32 -9.59 -6.08
C ILE A 171 -2.08 -8.42 -5.14
N VAL A 172 -2.94 -7.40 -5.26
CA VAL A 172 -2.81 -6.12 -4.58
C VAL A 172 -4.05 -5.90 -3.71
N THR A 173 -3.86 -5.49 -2.47
CA THR A 173 -4.97 -5.01 -1.62
C THR A 173 -5.43 -3.64 -2.12
N ASP A 174 -6.72 -3.49 -2.43
CA ASP A 174 -7.32 -2.25 -2.93
C ASP A 174 -7.54 -1.24 -1.79
N VAL A 175 -6.54 -0.37 -1.56
CA VAL A 175 -6.60 0.65 -0.51
C VAL A 175 -7.76 1.62 -0.71
N VAL A 176 -8.22 1.84 -1.96
CA VAL A 176 -9.34 2.75 -2.26
C VAL A 176 -10.67 2.21 -1.72
N LYS A 177 -10.79 0.89 -1.54
CA LYS A 177 -11.94 0.24 -0.89
C LYS A 177 -11.94 0.40 0.62
N HIS A 178 -10.79 0.70 1.22
CA HIS A 178 -10.61 0.84 2.67
C HIS A 178 -10.44 2.28 3.15
N THR A 179 -10.52 3.29 2.26
CA THR A 179 -10.21 4.68 2.63
C THR A 179 -11.05 5.20 3.80
N GLU A 180 -12.33 4.82 3.88
CA GLU A 180 -13.21 5.24 4.97
C GLU A 180 -12.71 4.70 6.33
N TRP A 181 -12.48 3.39 6.41
CA TRP A 181 -11.89 2.75 7.61
C TRP A 181 -10.54 3.35 7.99
N ILE A 182 -9.67 3.63 7.01
CA ILE A 182 -8.37 4.26 7.25
C ILE A 182 -8.56 5.65 7.87
N ALA A 183 -9.43 6.47 7.27
CA ALA A 183 -9.66 7.86 7.69
C ALA A 183 -10.35 7.94 9.06
N GLU A 184 -11.27 7.04 9.37
CA GLU A 184 -11.91 6.97 10.69
C GLU A 184 -10.95 6.49 11.77
N SER A 185 -10.20 5.41 11.50
CA SER A 185 -9.27 4.82 12.46
C SER A 185 -8.14 5.79 12.83
N SER A 186 -7.57 6.48 11.84
CA SER A 186 -6.49 7.46 12.04
C SER A 186 -6.93 8.80 12.65
N ARG A 187 -8.24 9.08 12.70
CA ARG A 187 -8.80 10.24 13.42
C ARG A 187 -9.19 9.88 14.84
N LYS A 188 -9.64 8.64 15.06
CA LYS A 188 -10.10 8.14 16.36
C LYS A 188 -8.94 7.95 17.33
N TYR A 189 -7.79 7.51 16.83
CA TYR A 189 -6.59 7.18 17.60
C TYR A 189 -5.43 8.08 17.23
#